data_AF-J3F0Y6-F1
#
_entry.id   AF-J3F0Y6-F1
#
_cell.length_a   1.000
_cell.length_b   1.000
_cell.length_c   1.000
_cell.angle_alpha   90.00
_cell.angle_beta   90.00
_cell.angle_gamma   90.00
#
_symmetry.space_group_name_H-M   'P 1'
#
loop_
_entity.id
_entity.type
_entity.pdbx_description
1 polymer ?
#
loop_
_entity_poly.entity_id
_entity_poly.type
_entity_poly.pdbx_seq_one_letter_code
_entity_poly.pdbx_strand_id
1 'polypeptide(L)'
;MQVITVNARLRKGIRSFQRVLIDQAEPRGKEVWAFPSGDRAPCLTYALETDLGEMLFAIPPPWDGRQAHLFKLGFQGGTLSPDAEINIPDGLNRKVSGVLIAASDGETLIGHRGTFTAFRGRVPRTDAFEHFQDWLIEVADDGRNADVIAVSSTNSPSIANDIAEFLFKVKRLKEQRKAELGYYAENSDPAPDDEELDAKWREQKEFEGSKSYTPGQDKCEYQYLHGPLCNALHRKLDDLVKENSDLKVGKNRVDLALVSRATEKAKVIFEVKTSSAMSAQLYAGFGQLAYYRHRFGDADTKLILVLPASTASDFAEADFFKQANIQVLFGEGGLFQNSDGQSLEEVLGGIL
;
A
#
# COMPACT_ATOMS: atom_id res chain seq x y z
N MET A 1 9.83 -2.82 -17.42
CA MET A 1 10.00 -3.85 -16.37
C MET A 1 9.58 -5.21 -16.91
N GLN A 2 10.17 -6.31 -16.45
CA GLN A 2 9.89 -7.64 -17.00
C GLN A 2 9.77 -8.69 -15.88
N VAL A 3 8.76 -9.56 -15.94
CA VAL A 3 8.66 -10.71 -15.05
C VAL A 3 9.83 -11.66 -15.28
N ILE A 4 10.49 -12.04 -14.19
CA ILE A 4 11.61 -12.97 -14.22
C ILE A 4 11.05 -14.39 -14.38
N THR A 5 11.34 -15.04 -15.50
CA THR A 5 10.93 -16.44 -15.77
C THR A 5 12.11 -17.40 -15.86
N VAL A 6 13.34 -16.88 -15.92
CA VAL A 6 14.56 -17.69 -16.03
C VAL A 6 14.90 -18.31 -14.68
N ASN A 7 14.92 -19.65 -14.62
CA ASN A 7 15.09 -20.42 -13.37
C ASN A 7 16.31 -20.04 -12.53
N ALA A 8 17.44 -19.71 -13.15
CA ALA A 8 18.63 -19.28 -12.41
C ALA A 8 18.42 -17.92 -11.72
N ARG A 9 17.76 -16.98 -12.40
CA ARG A 9 17.43 -15.65 -11.87
C ARG A 9 16.34 -15.74 -10.80
N LEU A 10 15.31 -16.56 -11.02
CA LEU A 10 14.28 -16.84 -10.02
C LEU A 10 14.88 -17.38 -8.72
N ARG A 11 15.73 -18.41 -8.79
CA ARG A 11 16.42 -18.95 -7.61
C ARG A 11 17.28 -17.93 -6.89
N LYS A 12 17.96 -17.04 -7.62
CA LYS A 12 18.73 -15.94 -7.01
C LYS A 12 17.81 -14.95 -6.29
N GLY A 13 16.73 -14.52 -6.95
CA GLY A 13 15.78 -13.56 -6.38
C GLY A 13 15.01 -14.11 -5.17
N ILE A 14 14.58 -15.38 -5.22
CA ILE A 14 13.97 -16.08 -4.08
C ILE A 14 14.91 -16.09 -2.88
N ARG A 15 16.18 -16.46 -3.07
CA ARG A 15 17.17 -16.44 -1.98
C ARG A 15 17.40 -15.03 -1.44
N SER A 16 17.43 -14.01 -2.30
CA SER A 16 17.57 -12.62 -1.86
C SER A 16 16.37 -12.20 -1.01
N PHE A 17 15.17 -12.46 -1.50
CA PHE A 17 13.92 -12.18 -0.80
C PHE A 17 13.88 -12.84 0.58
N GLN A 18 14.12 -14.15 0.64
CA GLN A 18 14.12 -14.90 1.88
C GLN A 18 15.20 -14.40 2.85
N ARG A 19 16.41 -14.15 2.34
CA ARG A 19 17.53 -13.67 3.18
C ARG A 19 17.20 -12.33 3.82
N VAL A 20 16.73 -11.35 3.07
CA VAL A 20 16.43 -10.02 3.64
C VAL A 20 15.33 -10.10 4.70
N LEU A 21 14.30 -10.94 4.51
CA LEU A 21 13.31 -11.18 5.56
C LEU A 21 13.90 -11.87 6.78
N ILE A 22 14.69 -12.93 6.59
CA ILE A 22 15.29 -13.69 7.70
C ILE A 22 16.27 -12.81 8.49
N ASP A 23 17.05 -11.97 7.82
CA ASP A 23 18.03 -11.09 8.46
C ASP A 23 17.37 -10.04 9.37
N GLN A 24 16.09 -9.72 9.14
CA GLN A 24 15.28 -8.81 9.97
C GLN A 24 14.45 -9.52 11.04
N ALA A 25 14.42 -10.85 11.06
CA ALA A 25 13.42 -11.62 11.81
C ALA A 25 13.98 -12.38 13.01
N GLU A 26 13.14 -12.56 14.02
CA GLU A 26 13.39 -13.47 15.13
C GLU A 26 12.91 -14.89 14.78
N PRO A 27 13.73 -15.94 14.96
CA PRO A 27 13.29 -17.31 14.71
C PRO A 27 12.30 -17.78 15.78
N ARG A 28 11.13 -18.29 15.35
CA ARG A 28 10.13 -18.91 16.21
C ARG A 28 10.19 -20.44 16.24
N GLY A 29 11.02 -21.04 15.38
CA GLY A 29 11.13 -22.50 15.26
C GLY A 29 10.07 -23.08 14.32
N LYS A 30 9.60 -24.30 14.58
CA LYS A 30 8.61 -24.97 13.73
C LYS A 30 7.20 -24.77 14.30
N GLU A 31 6.40 -23.98 13.61
CA GLU A 31 4.98 -23.77 13.94
C GLU A 31 4.09 -24.51 12.94
N VAL A 32 2.90 -24.94 13.38
CA VAL A 32 1.95 -25.67 12.53
C VAL A 32 1.05 -24.69 11.79
N TRP A 33 1.23 -24.57 10.48
CA TRP A 33 0.40 -23.75 9.60
C TRP A 33 -0.72 -24.57 8.99
N ALA A 34 -1.91 -24.00 8.92
CA ALA A 34 -3.08 -24.55 8.25
C ALA A 34 -3.28 -23.89 6.88
N PHE A 35 -3.58 -24.71 5.89
CA PHE A 35 -3.76 -24.30 4.50
C PHE A 35 -5.24 -24.28 4.10
N PRO A 36 -5.60 -23.53 3.04
CA PRO A 36 -6.97 -23.52 2.52
C PRO A 36 -7.50 -24.88 2.08
N SER A 37 -6.63 -25.86 1.77
CA SER A 37 -7.00 -27.25 1.47
C SER A 37 -7.51 -28.03 2.69
N GLY A 38 -7.35 -27.49 3.89
CA GLY A 38 -7.59 -28.19 5.16
C GLY A 38 -6.35 -28.90 5.70
N ASP A 39 -5.28 -28.99 4.91
CA ASP A 39 -4.02 -29.58 5.34
C ASP A 39 -3.34 -28.72 6.42
N ARG A 40 -2.50 -29.36 7.22
CA ARG A 40 -1.64 -28.70 8.22
C ARG A 40 -0.22 -29.21 8.09
N ALA A 41 0.77 -28.32 8.14
CA ALA A 41 2.17 -28.72 8.10
C ALA A 41 3.03 -27.88 9.05
N PRO A 42 4.01 -28.50 9.73
CA PRO A 42 5.02 -27.77 10.47
C PRO A 42 5.93 -27.00 9.50
N CYS A 43 6.00 -25.69 9.65
CA CYS A 43 6.82 -24.80 8.82
C CYS A 43 7.81 -24.05 9.70
N LEU A 44 9.03 -23.85 9.19
CA LEU A 44 9.99 -22.96 9.83
C LEU A 44 9.43 -21.54 9.78
N THR A 45 9.25 -20.96 10.96
CA THR A 45 8.52 -19.72 11.17
C THR A 45 9.41 -18.69 11.83
N TYR A 46 9.25 -17.47 11.40
CA TYR A 46 9.97 -16.28 11.83
C TYR A 46 8.96 -15.21 12.22
N ALA A 47 9.33 -14.33 13.15
CA ALA A 47 8.57 -13.16 13.53
C ALA A 47 9.31 -11.90 13.09
N LEU A 48 8.57 -11.00 12.45
CA LEU A 48 9.02 -9.68 12.01
C LEU A 48 8.22 -8.64 12.79
N GLU A 49 8.91 -7.71 13.44
CA GLU A 49 8.27 -6.56 14.04
C GLU A 49 7.98 -5.52 12.95
N THR A 50 6.73 -5.04 12.88
CA THR A 50 6.29 -4.08 11.86
C THR A 50 5.47 -2.98 12.51
N ASP A 51 5.29 -1.86 11.82
CA ASP A 51 4.44 -0.74 12.28
C ASP A 51 2.98 -1.17 12.50
N LEU A 52 2.56 -2.28 11.90
CA LEU A 52 1.22 -2.86 11.99
C LEU A 52 1.14 -3.99 13.04
N GLY A 53 2.18 -4.14 13.85
CA GLY A 53 2.34 -5.21 14.83
C GLY A 53 3.14 -6.40 14.30
N GLU A 54 3.25 -7.46 15.11
CA GLU A 54 3.99 -8.67 14.73
C GLU A 54 3.42 -9.31 13.46
N MET A 55 4.31 -9.56 12.50
CA MET A 55 4.05 -10.35 11.31
C MET A 55 4.80 -11.68 11.38
N LEU A 56 4.08 -12.79 11.36
CA LEU A 56 4.68 -14.11 11.22
C LEU A 56 4.87 -14.43 9.74
N PHE A 57 6.04 -14.96 9.42
CA PHE A 57 6.42 -15.41 8.08
C PHE A 57 6.96 -16.84 8.14
N ALA A 58 6.56 -17.66 7.16
CA ALA A 58 7.07 -19.03 7.05
C ALA A 58 7.49 -19.40 5.63
N ILE A 59 8.57 -20.20 5.57
CA ILE A 59 9.11 -20.76 4.34
C ILE A 59 8.91 -22.28 4.39
N PRO A 60 7.80 -22.82 3.85
CA PRO A 60 7.66 -24.26 3.69
C PRO A 60 8.68 -24.80 2.68
N PRO A 61 8.91 -26.13 2.66
CA PRO A 61 9.60 -26.79 1.55
C PRO A 61 8.97 -26.40 0.20
N PRO A 62 9.74 -26.36 -0.91
CA PRO A 62 9.22 -26.07 -2.23
C PRO A 62 7.99 -26.93 -2.53
N TRP A 63 6.94 -26.29 -3.04
CA TRP A 63 5.76 -26.98 -3.56
C TRP A 63 5.96 -27.26 -5.05
N ASP A 64 5.15 -28.16 -5.60
CA ASP A 64 5.24 -28.49 -7.02
C ASP A 64 5.07 -27.22 -7.87
N GLY A 65 6.14 -26.89 -8.62
CA GLY A 65 6.18 -25.72 -9.50
C GLY A 65 6.39 -24.36 -8.82
N ARG A 66 6.66 -24.26 -7.51
CA ARG A 66 6.80 -22.97 -6.81
C ARG A 66 7.48 -23.03 -5.44
N GLN A 67 8.16 -21.94 -5.06
CA GLN A 67 8.53 -21.68 -3.67
C GLN A 67 7.40 -20.91 -2.98
N ALA A 68 6.84 -21.46 -1.91
CA ALA A 68 5.81 -20.78 -1.13
C ALA A 68 6.40 -19.88 -0.04
N HIS A 69 5.68 -18.80 0.25
CA HIS A 69 5.98 -17.81 1.29
C HIS A 69 4.66 -17.42 1.95
N LEU A 70 4.52 -17.78 3.22
CA LEU A 70 3.27 -17.65 3.98
C LEU A 70 3.41 -16.48 4.94
N PHE A 71 2.39 -15.63 5.03
CA PHE A 71 2.42 -14.48 5.93
C PHE A 71 1.14 -14.34 6.75
N LYS A 72 1.28 -13.94 8.00
CA LYS A 72 0.20 -13.69 8.96
C LYS A 72 0.49 -12.41 9.72
N LEU A 73 -0.45 -11.48 9.80
CA LEU A 73 -0.31 -10.22 10.53
C LEU A 73 -1.19 -10.18 11.78
N GLY A 74 -0.58 -9.91 12.93
CA GLY A 74 -1.26 -9.75 14.22
C GLY A 74 -1.86 -11.06 14.74
N PHE A 75 -1.07 -12.13 14.78
CA PHE A 75 -1.56 -13.43 15.28
C PHE A 75 -1.74 -13.40 16.80
N GLN A 76 -2.99 -13.55 17.26
CA GLN A 76 -3.34 -13.52 18.69
C GLN A 76 -3.69 -14.92 19.25
N GLY A 77 -3.39 -15.99 18.51
CA GLY A 77 -3.72 -17.36 18.87
C GLY A 77 -4.80 -18.00 17.98
N GLY A 78 -5.05 -19.29 18.21
CA GLY A 78 -5.97 -20.11 17.41
C GLY A 78 -5.28 -20.84 16.25
N THR A 79 -5.99 -21.06 15.14
CA THR A 79 -5.42 -21.75 13.97
C THR A 79 -4.57 -20.79 13.14
N LEU A 80 -3.26 -21.04 13.09
CA LEU A 80 -2.33 -20.25 12.29
C LEU A 80 -2.55 -20.53 10.80
N SER A 81 -3.16 -19.58 10.09
CA SER A 81 -3.45 -19.67 8.66
C SER A 81 -3.09 -18.36 7.96
N PRO A 82 -2.46 -18.39 6.78
CA PRO A 82 -1.91 -17.18 6.17
C PRO A 82 -3.00 -16.18 5.79
N ASP A 83 -2.73 -14.90 6.05
CA ASP A 83 -3.54 -13.79 5.55
C ASP A 83 -3.33 -13.61 4.04
N ALA A 84 -2.10 -13.80 3.57
CA ALA A 84 -1.78 -13.91 2.15
C ALA A 84 -0.52 -14.78 1.92
N GLU A 85 -0.31 -15.12 0.65
CA GLU A 85 0.83 -15.88 0.18
C GLU A 85 1.52 -15.12 -0.95
N ILE A 86 2.86 -15.10 -0.96
CA ILE A 86 3.64 -14.56 -2.08
C ILE A 86 4.48 -15.69 -2.68
N ASN A 87 3.78 -16.65 -3.28
CA ASN A 87 4.42 -17.83 -3.85
C ASN A 87 5.11 -17.47 -5.17
N ILE A 88 6.37 -17.84 -5.34
CA ILE A 88 7.15 -17.56 -6.55
C ILE A 88 7.28 -18.82 -7.39
N PRO A 89 6.87 -18.82 -8.68
CA PRO A 89 6.94 -20.01 -9.53
C PRO A 89 8.39 -20.38 -9.88
N ASP A 90 8.61 -21.65 -10.23
CA ASP A 90 9.89 -22.18 -10.74
C ASP A 90 9.98 -22.12 -12.28
N GLY A 91 9.60 -20.97 -12.82
CA GLY A 91 9.60 -20.69 -14.26
C GLY A 91 8.42 -19.83 -14.66
N LEU A 92 7.98 -19.94 -15.91
CA LEU A 92 6.76 -19.29 -16.37
C LEU A 92 5.53 -20.04 -15.86
N ASN A 93 4.89 -19.52 -14.82
CA ASN A 93 3.60 -20.02 -14.37
C ASN A 93 2.70 -18.88 -13.91
N ARG A 94 1.76 -18.50 -14.79
CA ARG A 94 0.81 -17.40 -14.55
C ARG A 94 -0.33 -17.75 -13.60
N LYS A 95 -0.47 -19.02 -13.20
CA LYS A 95 -1.45 -19.46 -12.19
C LYS A 95 -0.97 -19.18 -10.77
N VAL A 96 0.34 -19.01 -10.59
CA VAL A 96 0.94 -18.65 -9.30
C VAL A 96 0.88 -17.13 -9.14
N SER A 97 0.34 -16.67 -8.01
CA SER A 97 0.05 -15.26 -7.81
C SER A 97 1.31 -14.41 -7.62
N GLY A 98 2.31 -14.88 -6.88
CA GLY A 98 3.53 -14.10 -6.66
C GLY A 98 4.44 -14.09 -7.89
N VAL A 99 5.20 -13.00 -8.04
CA VAL A 99 6.20 -12.81 -9.10
C VAL A 99 7.43 -12.09 -8.58
N LEU A 100 8.54 -12.34 -9.26
CA LEU A 100 9.69 -11.45 -9.23
C LEU A 100 9.77 -10.69 -10.55
N ILE A 101 10.07 -9.40 -10.47
CA ILE A 101 10.11 -8.49 -11.62
C ILE A 101 11.48 -7.86 -11.66
N ALA A 102 12.12 -7.89 -12.83
CA ALA A 102 13.31 -7.12 -13.11
C ALA A 102 12.92 -5.68 -13.44
N ALA A 103 13.34 -4.75 -12.59
CA ALA A 103 13.24 -3.32 -12.83
C ALA A 103 14.35 -2.86 -13.79
N SER A 104 14.18 -1.66 -14.35
CA SER A 104 15.10 -1.09 -15.37
C SER A 104 16.45 -0.65 -14.80
N ASP A 105 16.50 -0.35 -13.51
CA ASP A 105 17.68 0.03 -12.72
C ASP A 105 18.51 -1.19 -12.25
N GLY A 106 18.03 -2.41 -12.52
CA GLY A 106 18.66 -3.65 -12.05
C GLY A 106 18.12 -4.15 -10.71
N GLU A 107 17.18 -3.45 -10.09
CA GLU A 107 16.46 -3.95 -8.92
C GLU A 107 15.57 -5.15 -9.24
N THR A 108 15.28 -5.94 -8.20
CA THR A 108 14.30 -7.03 -8.28
C THR A 108 13.13 -6.69 -7.38
N LEU A 109 11.97 -6.46 -8.00
CA LEU A 109 10.73 -6.21 -7.28
C LEU A 109 10.01 -7.53 -7.00
N ILE A 110 9.24 -7.52 -5.93
CA ILE A 110 8.31 -8.55 -5.50
C ILE A 110 6.92 -8.05 -5.86
N GLY A 111 6.17 -8.84 -6.61
CA GLY A 111 4.83 -8.48 -7.03
C GLY A 111 3.82 -9.60 -6.83
N HIS A 112 2.54 -9.26 -7.04
CA HIS A 112 1.41 -10.17 -6.91
C HIS A 112 0.37 -9.95 -8.02
N ARG A 113 -0.03 -11.01 -8.72
CA ARG A 113 -0.98 -10.99 -9.85
C ARG A 113 -2.46 -10.81 -9.46
N GLY A 114 -2.74 -10.39 -8.23
CA GLY A 114 -4.09 -10.10 -7.73
C GLY A 114 -5.03 -11.30 -7.57
N THR A 115 -4.50 -12.52 -7.47
CA THR A 115 -5.36 -13.69 -7.20
C THR A 115 -5.45 -13.94 -5.70
N PHE A 116 -6.61 -13.62 -5.14
CA PHE A 116 -6.94 -13.77 -3.72
C PHE A 116 -8.17 -14.66 -3.54
N THR A 117 -8.26 -15.31 -2.38
CA THR A 117 -9.43 -16.09 -1.97
C THR A 117 -10.03 -15.45 -0.73
N ALA A 118 -11.33 -15.17 -0.76
CA ALA A 118 -12.10 -14.63 0.35
C ALA A 118 -13.30 -15.54 0.63
N PHE A 119 -13.42 -16.01 1.87
CA PHE A 119 -14.55 -16.81 2.34
C PHE A 119 -14.85 -18.06 1.47
N ARG A 120 -15.86 -18.01 0.60
CA ARG A 120 -16.35 -19.12 -0.24
C ARG A 120 -15.85 -19.10 -1.69
N GLY A 121 -15.00 -18.15 -2.07
CA GLY A 121 -14.61 -18.04 -3.46
C GLY A 121 -13.38 -17.18 -3.74
N ARG A 122 -12.94 -17.26 -4.98
CA ARG A 122 -11.89 -16.39 -5.52
C ARG A 122 -12.44 -14.97 -5.65
N VAL A 123 -11.66 -13.98 -5.23
CA VAL A 123 -11.96 -12.56 -5.50
C VAL A 123 -11.74 -12.31 -7.00
N PRO A 124 -12.71 -11.73 -7.72
CA PRO A 124 -12.51 -11.35 -9.10
C PRO A 124 -11.28 -10.46 -9.25
N ARG A 125 -10.50 -10.67 -10.31
CA ARG A 125 -9.25 -9.93 -10.51
C ARG A 125 -9.51 -8.44 -10.70
N THR A 126 -10.63 -8.07 -11.33
CA THR A 126 -11.08 -6.69 -11.50
C THR A 126 -11.20 -5.98 -10.16
N ASP A 127 -11.95 -6.56 -9.22
CA ASP A 127 -12.22 -6.00 -7.90
C ASP A 127 -10.92 -5.93 -7.07
N ALA A 128 -10.06 -6.96 -7.20
CA ALA A 128 -8.75 -6.93 -6.58
C ALA A 128 -7.86 -5.82 -7.16
N PHE A 129 -7.90 -5.57 -8.47
CA PHE A 129 -7.06 -4.56 -9.10
C PHE A 129 -7.57 -3.15 -8.83
N GLU A 130 -8.89 -2.96 -8.78
CA GLU A 130 -9.52 -1.72 -8.31
C GLU A 130 -9.06 -1.40 -6.87
N HIS A 131 -9.21 -2.34 -5.94
CA HIS A 131 -8.76 -2.15 -4.54
C HIS A 131 -7.25 -1.88 -4.38
N PHE A 132 -6.43 -2.37 -5.31
CA PHE A 132 -4.99 -2.18 -5.31
C PHE A 132 -4.51 -1.20 -6.39
N GLN A 133 -5.39 -0.34 -6.94
CA GLN A 133 -5.08 0.49 -8.11
C GLN A 133 -3.79 1.33 -7.95
N ASP A 134 -3.57 1.90 -6.76
CA ASP A 134 -2.41 2.73 -6.46
C ASP A 134 -1.09 1.94 -6.44
N TRP A 135 -1.17 0.62 -6.46
CA TRP A 135 -0.04 -0.32 -6.33
C TRP A 135 0.20 -1.08 -7.63
N LEU A 136 -0.61 -0.86 -8.67
CA LEU A 136 -0.48 -1.57 -9.94
C LEU A 136 0.65 -0.99 -10.78
N ILE A 137 1.53 -1.87 -11.25
CA ILE A 137 2.58 -1.56 -12.22
C ILE A 137 2.39 -2.42 -13.48
N GLU A 138 2.65 -1.85 -14.66
CA GLU A 138 2.64 -2.59 -15.92
C GLU A 138 3.98 -3.31 -16.13
N VAL A 139 3.92 -4.62 -16.41
CA VAL A 139 5.12 -5.44 -16.64
C VAL A 139 4.98 -6.29 -17.89
N ALA A 140 6.11 -6.55 -18.57
CA ALA A 140 6.19 -7.56 -19.60
C ALA A 140 6.26 -8.96 -18.95
N ASP A 141 5.20 -9.75 -19.04
CA ASP A 141 5.10 -11.14 -18.57
C ASP A 141 5.19 -12.11 -19.75
N ASP A 142 6.40 -12.28 -20.27
CA ASP A 142 6.77 -13.22 -21.35
C ASP A 142 5.87 -13.11 -22.60
N GLY A 143 6.02 -11.98 -23.32
CA GLY A 143 5.29 -11.68 -24.55
C GLY A 143 3.89 -11.10 -24.36
N ARG A 144 3.50 -10.79 -23.11
CA ARG A 144 2.23 -10.12 -22.78
C ARG A 144 2.48 -8.97 -21.82
N ASN A 145 1.83 -7.83 -22.03
CA ASN A 145 1.76 -6.81 -20.99
C ASN A 145 0.70 -7.23 -19.96
N ALA A 146 0.98 -7.00 -18.69
CA ALA A 146 0.07 -7.31 -17.61
C ALA A 146 0.31 -6.39 -16.42
N ASP A 147 -0.78 -5.99 -15.76
CA ASP A 147 -0.68 -5.29 -14.47
C ASP A 147 -0.42 -6.28 -13.34
N VAL A 148 0.44 -5.86 -12.42
CA VAL A 148 0.82 -6.60 -11.22
C VAL A 148 0.82 -5.64 -10.04
N ILE A 149 0.36 -6.09 -8.88
CA ILE A 149 0.46 -5.35 -7.62
C ILE A 149 1.93 -5.38 -7.18
N ALA A 150 2.60 -4.24 -7.16
CA ALA A 150 3.94 -4.11 -6.59
C ALA A 150 3.82 -4.22 -5.06
N VAL A 151 4.56 -5.17 -4.47
CA VAL A 151 4.52 -5.43 -3.03
C VAL A 151 5.74 -4.84 -2.34
N SER A 152 6.94 -5.24 -2.73
CA SER A 152 8.19 -4.70 -2.18
C SER A 152 9.36 -4.79 -3.18
N SER A 153 10.53 -4.24 -2.86
CA SER A 153 11.82 -4.51 -3.53
C SER A 153 12.62 -5.50 -2.69
N THR A 154 13.35 -6.43 -3.31
CA THR A 154 14.21 -7.37 -2.57
C THR A 154 15.39 -6.71 -1.87
N ASN A 155 15.62 -5.41 -2.11
CA ASN A 155 16.65 -4.62 -1.45
C ASN A 155 16.05 -3.58 -0.48
N SER A 156 14.72 -3.53 -0.33
CA SER A 156 14.05 -2.55 0.51
C SER A 156 14.42 -2.77 1.99
N PRO A 157 14.95 -1.76 2.71
CA PRO A 157 15.14 -1.86 4.15
C PRO A 157 13.79 -1.99 4.88
N SER A 158 12.71 -1.44 4.32
CA SER A 158 11.36 -1.51 4.86
C SER A 158 10.55 -2.72 4.39
N ILE A 159 11.16 -3.73 3.77
CA ILE A 159 10.44 -4.88 3.17
C ILE A 159 9.42 -5.54 4.10
N ALA A 160 9.72 -5.65 5.40
CA ALA A 160 8.80 -6.21 6.38
C ALA A 160 7.52 -5.35 6.53
N ASN A 161 7.69 -4.04 6.62
CA ASN A 161 6.59 -3.06 6.67
C ASN A 161 5.80 -3.05 5.35
N ASP A 162 6.48 -3.07 4.20
CA ASP A 162 5.84 -3.08 2.88
C ASP A 162 4.92 -4.31 2.71
N ILE A 163 5.39 -5.49 3.15
CA ILE A 163 4.60 -6.73 3.13
C ILE A 163 3.47 -6.67 4.16
N ALA A 164 3.70 -6.16 5.37
CA ALA A 164 2.64 -6.01 6.37
C ALA A 164 1.49 -5.12 5.84
N GLU A 165 1.82 -4.05 5.12
CA GLU A 165 0.82 -3.19 4.47
C GLU A 165 0.05 -3.92 3.38
N PHE A 166 0.74 -4.70 2.55
CA PHE A 166 0.10 -5.56 1.57
C PHE A 166 -0.90 -6.50 2.27
N LEU A 167 -0.51 -7.16 3.36
CA LEU A 167 -1.39 -8.05 4.12
C LEU A 167 -2.58 -7.31 4.72
N PHE A 168 -2.37 -6.13 5.27
CA PHE A 168 -3.44 -5.29 5.80
C PHE A 168 -4.45 -4.93 4.71
N LYS A 169 -3.99 -4.51 3.52
CA LYS A 169 -4.87 -4.27 2.37
C LYS A 169 -5.60 -5.54 1.90
N VAL A 170 -4.93 -6.70 1.90
CA VAL A 170 -5.57 -7.99 1.58
C VAL A 170 -6.66 -8.35 2.58
N LYS A 171 -6.43 -8.13 3.89
CA LYS A 171 -7.45 -8.37 4.94
C LYS A 171 -8.67 -7.47 4.71
N ARG A 172 -8.47 -6.17 4.45
CA ARG A 172 -9.56 -5.24 4.11
C ARG A 172 -10.35 -5.67 2.88
N LEU A 173 -9.67 -6.08 1.81
CA LEU A 173 -10.33 -6.62 0.60
C LEU A 173 -11.21 -7.82 0.95
N LYS A 174 -10.69 -8.77 1.75
CA LYS A 174 -11.44 -9.97 2.16
C LYS A 174 -12.65 -9.61 3.05
N GLU A 175 -12.51 -8.64 3.93
CA GLU A 175 -13.58 -8.15 4.82
C GLU A 175 -14.69 -7.44 4.04
N GLN A 176 -14.35 -6.54 3.11
CA GLN A 176 -15.31 -5.90 2.21
C GLN A 176 -16.10 -6.94 1.42
N ARG A 177 -15.43 -7.93 0.83
CA ARG A 177 -16.09 -9.02 0.10
C ARG A 177 -16.99 -9.87 1.00
N LYS A 178 -16.60 -10.09 2.26
CA LYS A 178 -17.44 -10.81 3.24
C LYS A 178 -18.69 -9.99 3.57
N ALA A 179 -18.56 -8.68 3.75
CA ALA A 179 -19.68 -7.79 4.02
C ALA A 179 -20.66 -7.74 2.85
N GLU A 180 -20.16 -7.57 1.62
CA GLU A 180 -20.97 -7.60 0.40
C GLU A 180 -21.75 -8.92 0.28
N LEU A 181 -21.06 -10.06 0.35
CA LEU A 181 -21.69 -11.38 0.22
C LEU A 181 -22.62 -11.72 1.39
N GLY A 182 -22.37 -11.17 2.58
CA GLY A 182 -23.28 -11.28 3.72
C GLY A 182 -24.56 -10.47 3.52
N TYR A 183 -24.46 -9.29 2.88
CA TYR A 183 -25.59 -8.41 2.57
C TYR A 183 -26.49 -8.98 1.45
N TYR A 184 -25.89 -9.60 0.43
CA TYR A 184 -26.63 -10.24 -0.68
C TYR A 184 -27.36 -11.54 -0.29
N ALA A 185 -27.09 -12.11 0.88
CA ALA A 185 -27.81 -13.30 1.37
C ALA A 185 -29.16 -12.95 2.03
N GLU A 186 -29.37 -11.68 2.43
CA GLU A 186 -30.58 -11.26 3.16
C GLU A 186 -31.56 -10.42 2.31
N ASN A 187 -31.18 -9.91 1.14
CA ASN A 187 -32.09 -9.11 0.31
C ASN A 187 -31.99 -9.48 -1.18
N SER A 188 -33.02 -10.16 -1.71
CA SER A 188 -33.27 -10.35 -3.13
C SER A 188 -34.28 -9.30 -3.65
N ASP A 189 -33.77 -8.36 -4.48
CA ASP A 189 -34.40 -7.39 -5.40
C ASP A 189 -35.33 -6.27 -4.86
N PRO A 190 -35.54 -5.15 -5.60
CA PRO A 190 -34.85 -4.64 -6.80
C PRO A 190 -34.14 -3.27 -6.59
N ALA A 191 -33.35 -2.87 -7.59
CA ALA A 191 -32.58 -1.62 -7.66
C ALA A 191 -33.40 -0.33 -7.47
N PRO A 192 -32.80 0.76 -6.94
CA PRO A 192 -33.30 2.11 -7.15
C PRO A 192 -32.39 2.96 -8.06
N ASP A 193 -33.05 3.96 -8.63
CA ASP A 193 -32.65 4.88 -9.69
C ASP A 193 -31.45 5.79 -9.35
N ASP A 194 -30.84 6.26 -10.44
CA ASP A 194 -29.90 7.37 -10.52
C ASP A 194 -30.47 8.63 -9.85
N GLU A 195 -29.89 9.06 -8.73
CA GLU A 195 -29.93 10.44 -8.29
C GLU A 195 -28.52 10.95 -7.93
N GLU A 196 -28.22 12.12 -8.48
CA GLU A 196 -27.02 12.92 -8.38
C GLU A 196 -26.66 13.22 -6.92
N LEU A 197 -25.51 12.73 -6.41
CA LEU A 197 -25.16 12.82 -4.98
C LEU A 197 -23.93 13.69 -4.67
N ASP A 198 -24.23 14.74 -3.91
CA ASP A 198 -23.43 15.69 -3.15
C ASP A 198 -22.04 15.27 -2.62
N ALA A 199 -21.20 16.30 -2.51
CA ALA A 199 -19.81 16.30 -2.03
C ALA A 199 -19.69 16.04 -0.50
N LYS A 200 -19.88 14.79 -0.07
CA LYS A 200 -19.56 14.36 1.32
C LYS A 200 -18.21 13.63 1.40
N TRP A 201 -17.48 13.86 2.50
CA TRP A 201 -16.31 13.04 2.85
C TRP A 201 -16.78 11.64 3.25
N ARG A 202 -16.52 10.65 2.40
CA ARG A 202 -16.99 9.28 2.60
C ARG A 202 -15.93 8.42 3.27
N GLU A 203 -16.33 7.62 4.24
CA GLU A 203 -15.68 6.32 4.49
C GLU A 203 -16.15 5.34 3.39
N GLN A 204 -15.44 5.36 2.25
CA GLN A 204 -15.53 4.46 1.08
C GLN A 204 -16.85 4.35 0.25
N LYS A 205 -16.74 4.68 -1.05
CA LYS A 205 -16.95 3.80 -2.23
C LYS A 205 -16.32 4.50 -3.44
N GLU A 206 -15.56 3.75 -4.25
CA GLU A 206 -14.89 4.23 -5.47
C GLU A 206 -15.91 4.50 -6.60
N PHE A 207 -15.51 5.34 -7.55
CA PHE A 207 -16.36 5.98 -8.54
C PHE A 207 -16.61 5.08 -9.77
N GLU A 208 -17.88 4.97 -10.17
CA GLU A 208 -18.32 4.37 -11.43
C GLU A 208 -18.04 5.29 -12.63
N GLY A 209 -17.23 4.81 -13.57
CA GLY A 209 -17.03 5.46 -14.87
C GLY A 209 -15.89 4.84 -15.67
N SER A 210 -16.12 4.60 -16.96
CA SER A 210 -15.10 4.07 -17.86
C SER A 210 -14.09 5.16 -18.27
N LYS A 211 -12.80 4.91 -18.01
CA LYS A 211 -11.69 5.68 -18.58
C LYS A 211 -10.77 4.76 -19.37
N SER A 212 -10.72 5.00 -20.67
CA SER A 212 -9.69 4.46 -21.57
C SER A 212 -8.36 5.17 -21.27
N TYR A 213 -7.32 4.39 -20.94
CA TYR A 213 -5.96 4.88 -20.75
C TYR A 213 -5.11 4.56 -21.98
N THR A 214 -4.32 5.54 -22.45
CA THR A 214 -3.32 5.37 -23.51
C THR A 214 -1.93 5.57 -22.89
N PRO A 215 -0.92 4.72 -23.19
CA PRO A 215 0.26 4.58 -22.36
C PRO A 215 1.27 5.70 -22.61
N GLY A 216 1.73 6.35 -21.55
CA GLY A 216 2.93 7.20 -21.56
C GLY A 216 4.14 6.40 -21.13
N GLN A 217 5.18 6.35 -21.98
CA GLN A 217 6.48 5.79 -21.66
C GLN A 217 7.21 6.72 -20.67
N ASP A 218 7.14 6.47 -19.37
CA ASP A 218 8.12 7.02 -18.42
C ASP A 218 8.26 6.19 -17.13
N LYS A 219 9.43 6.32 -16.50
CA LYS A 219 10.03 5.44 -15.48
C LYS A 219 9.13 5.08 -14.28
N CYS A 220 9.08 3.78 -14.01
CA CYS A 220 8.32 3.12 -12.94
C CYS A 220 9.14 2.99 -11.62
N GLU A 221 9.70 4.09 -11.11
CA GLU A 221 10.05 4.22 -9.66
C GLU A 221 8.87 4.80 -8.87
N TYR A 222 8.01 5.54 -9.57
CA TYR A 222 6.98 6.44 -9.05
C TYR A 222 5.86 5.77 -8.23
N GLN A 223 5.34 4.62 -8.65
CA GLN A 223 4.20 3.96 -7.98
C GLN A 223 4.59 3.17 -6.71
N TYR A 224 5.87 2.80 -6.58
CA TYR A 224 6.30 1.90 -5.51
C TYR A 224 6.38 2.58 -4.13
N LEU A 225 6.90 3.81 -4.07
CA LEU A 225 7.10 4.54 -2.80
C LEU A 225 5.86 5.34 -2.36
N HIS A 226 4.95 5.67 -3.28
CA HIS A 226 3.78 6.50 -3.00
C HIS A 226 2.80 5.80 -2.03
N GLY A 227 2.51 4.53 -2.28
CA GLY A 227 1.61 3.71 -1.46
C GLY A 227 2.08 3.57 -0.01
N PRO A 228 3.30 3.07 0.24
CA PRO A 228 3.86 2.92 1.58
C PRO A 228 3.93 4.24 2.36
N LEU A 229 4.41 5.32 1.74
CA LEU A 229 4.54 6.61 2.42
C LEU A 229 3.16 7.21 2.78
N CYS A 230 2.19 7.13 1.86
CA CYS A 230 0.83 7.60 2.11
C CYS A 230 0.11 6.78 3.19
N ASN A 231 0.30 5.45 3.22
CA ASN A 231 -0.30 4.61 4.26
C ASN A 231 0.34 4.82 5.63
N ALA A 232 1.67 4.95 5.69
CA ALA A 232 2.38 5.29 6.93
C ALA A 232 1.88 6.61 7.51
N LEU A 233 1.65 7.61 6.65
CA LEU A 233 1.08 8.90 7.06
C LEU A 233 -0.35 8.75 7.56
N HIS A 234 -1.19 7.97 6.87
CA HIS A 234 -2.57 7.72 7.30
C HIS A 234 -2.62 7.11 8.71
N ARG A 235 -1.81 6.09 9.00
CA ARG A 235 -1.76 5.47 10.35
C ARG A 235 -1.39 6.49 11.41
N LYS A 236 -0.35 7.27 11.14
CA LYS A 236 0.12 8.28 12.08
C LYS A 236 -0.97 9.31 12.37
N LEU A 237 -1.69 9.76 11.33
CA LEU A 237 -2.82 10.67 11.50
C LEU A 237 -3.98 10.03 12.25
N ASP A 238 -4.32 8.76 11.97
CA ASP A 238 -5.35 8.03 12.70
C ASP A 238 -5.02 7.96 14.19
N ASP A 239 -3.77 7.63 14.53
CA ASP A 239 -3.32 7.59 15.93
C ASP A 239 -3.43 8.96 16.61
N LEU A 240 -3.08 10.03 15.91
CA LEU A 240 -3.15 11.39 16.43
C LEU A 240 -4.58 11.88 16.65
N VAL A 241 -5.53 11.47 15.80
CA VAL A 241 -6.94 11.87 15.95
C VAL A 241 -7.75 10.95 16.85
N LYS A 242 -7.22 9.80 17.29
CA LYS A 242 -7.92 8.92 18.26
C LYS A 242 -8.33 9.64 19.54
N GLU A 243 -7.49 10.57 19.98
CA GLU A 243 -7.74 11.37 21.19
C GLU A 243 -8.49 12.67 20.91
N ASN A 244 -8.70 13.04 19.63
CA ASN A 244 -9.39 14.26 19.23
C ASN A 244 -10.72 13.93 18.51
N SER A 245 -11.83 14.00 19.26
CA SER A 245 -13.17 13.66 18.76
C SER A 245 -13.68 14.57 17.64
N ASP A 246 -13.08 15.74 17.44
CA ASP A 246 -13.58 16.77 16.52
C ASP A 246 -13.01 16.62 15.11
N LEU A 247 -11.99 15.76 14.95
CA LEU A 247 -11.31 15.51 13.69
C LEU A 247 -11.53 14.07 13.19
N LYS A 248 -11.39 13.89 11.88
CA LYS A 248 -11.29 12.59 11.21
C LYS A 248 -10.24 12.64 10.11
N VAL A 249 -9.58 11.51 9.87
CA VAL A 249 -8.77 11.35 8.66
C VAL A 249 -9.72 11.14 7.49
N GLY A 250 -9.55 11.93 6.42
CA GLY A 250 -10.41 11.92 5.25
C GLY A 250 -9.61 11.73 3.96
N LYS A 251 -10.19 10.98 3.01
CA LYS A 251 -9.73 10.88 1.63
C LYS A 251 -10.84 11.31 0.69
N ASN A 252 -10.57 12.25 -0.20
CA ASN A 252 -11.52 12.66 -1.25
C ASN A 252 -10.78 13.41 -2.37
N ARG A 253 -10.26 12.68 -3.36
CA ARG A 253 -9.40 13.21 -4.45
C ARG A 253 -8.08 13.86 -4.01
N VAL A 254 -7.90 14.05 -2.71
CA VAL A 254 -6.65 14.36 -2.02
C VAL A 254 -6.04 13.07 -1.48
N ASP A 255 -4.72 13.02 -1.31
CA ASP A 255 -4.06 11.84 -0.74
C ASP A 255 -4.52 11.59 0.69
N LEU A 256 -4.43 12.62 1.55
CA LEU A 256 -4.92 12.62 2.93
C LEU A 256 -5.35 14.01 3.38
N ALA A 257 -6.29 14.08 4.31
CA ALA A 257 -6.67 15.30 5.00
C ALA A 257 -7.07 15.02 6.45
N LEU A 258 -6.86 16.00 7.34
CA LEU A 258 -7.55 16.08 8.62
C LEU A 258 -8.79 16.94 8.43
N VAL A 259 -9.97 16.37 8.68
CA VAL A 259 -11.25 16.99 8.40
C VAL A 259 -11.99 17.24 9.71
N SER A 260 -12.49 18.46 9.89
CA SER A 260 -13.38 18.79 11.01
C SER A 260 -14.71 18.09 10.82
N ARG A 261 -15.14 17.30 11.81
CA ARG A 261 -16.45 16.62 11.79
C ARG A 261 -17.63 17.58 11.84
N ALA A 262 -17.46 18.72 12.50
CA ALA A 262 -18.52 19.72 12.63
C ALA A 262 -18.79 20.48 11.31
N THR A 263 -17.73 20.78 10.57
CA THR A 263 -17.81 21.64 9.36
C THR A 263 -17.66 20.87 8.06
N GLU A 264 -17.22 19.61 8.13
CA GLU A 264 -16.84 18.82 6.96
C GLU A 264 -15.85 19.58 6.05
N LYS A 265 -14.96 20.38 6.65
CA LYS A 265 -13.89 21.11 5.97
C LYS A 265 -12.54 20.59 6.41
N ALA A 266 -11.60 20.51 5.47
CA ALA A 266 -10.23 20.12 5.75
C ALA A 266 -9.53 21.19 6.58
N LYS A 267 -9.02 20.81 7.75
CA LYS A 267 -8.10 21.63 8.57
C LYS A 267 -6.66 21.48 8.12
N VAL A 268 -6.30 20.30 7.61
CA VAL A 268 -5.00 20.03 7.01
C VAL A 268 -5.20 19.19 5.76
N ILE A 269 -4.46 19.48 4.70
CA ILE A 269 -4.41 18.68 3.47
C ILE A 269 -2.97 18.27 3.23
N PHE A 270 -2.78 16.99 2.94
CA PHE A 270 -1.50 16.39 2.62
C PHE A 270 -1.49 15.94 1.16
N GLU A 271 -0.38 16.19 0.49
CA GLU A 271 -0.06 15.66 -0.85
C GLU A 271 1.28 14.92 -0.76
N VAL A 272 1.33 13.68 -1.23
CA VAL A 272 2.50 12.81 -1.16
C VAL A 272 3.17 12.73 -2.53
N LYS A 273 4.47 13.02 -2.62
CA LYS A 273 5.24 12.95 -3.87
C LYS A 273 6.50 12.12 -3.70
N THR A 274 6.70 11.12 -4.55
CA THR A 274 7.78 10.12 -4.39
C THR A 274 8.57 9.84 -5.69
N SER A 275 8.55 10.75 -6.67
CA SER A 275 9.23 10.55 -7.96
C SER A 275 10.72 10.88 -7.93
N SER A 276 11.49 10.22 -8.81
CA SER A 276 12.88 10.61 -9.14
C SER A 276 13.01 11.87 -10.00
N ALA A 277 11.92 12.36 -10.62
CA ALA A 277 11.87 13.65 -11.30
C ALA A 277 11.20 14.72 -10.41
N MET A 278 11.92 15.15 -9.38
CA MET A 278 11.38 15.96 -8.28
C MET A 278 10.74 17.27 -8.76
N SER A 279 11.39 18.02 -9.64
CA SER A 279 10.91 19.35 -10.07
C SER A 279 9.49 19.35 -10.64
N ALA A 280 9.15 18.41 -11.54
CA ALA A 280 7.81 18.32 -12.12
C ALA A 280 6.74 17.93 -11.07
N GLN A 281 7.10 17.07 -10.12
CA GLN A 281 6.20 16.69 -9.02
C GLN A 281 5.98 17.80 -8.02
N LEU A 282 7.00 18.63 -7.76
CA LEU A 282 6.87 19.81 -6.90
C LEU A 282 5.89 20.81 -7.49
N TYR A 283 5.96 21.07 -8.81
CA TYR A 283 4.98 21.93 -9.49
C TYR A 283 3.56 21.35 -9.44
N ALA A 284 3.41 20.04 -9.71
CA ALA A 284 2.12 19.38 -9.64
C ALA A 284 1.54 19.39 -8.23
N GLY A 285 2.33 19.00 -7.23
CA GLY A 285 1.94 18.96 -5.82
C GLY A 285 1.56 20.34 -5.28
N PHE A 286 2.30 21.39 -5.67
CA PHE A 286 1.92 22.77 -5.38
C PHE A 286 0.52 23.11 -5.92
N GLY A 287 0.29 22.86 -7.21
CA GLY A 287 -1.00 23.15 -7.85
C GLY A 287 -2.15 22.35 -7.25
N GLN A 288 -1.92 21.07 -6.93
CA GLN A 288 -2.89 20.19 -6.29
C GLN A 288 -3.26 20.70 -4.90
N LEU A 289 -2.29 21.00 -4.04
CA LEU A 289 -2.53 21.54 -2.69
C LEU A 289 -3.33 22.85 -2.73
N ALA A 290 -2.98 23.77 -3.64
CA ALA A 290 -3.71 25.03 -3.83
C ALA A 290 -5.17 24.78 -4.27
N TYR A 291 -5.37 23.89 -5.25
CA TYR A 291 -6.70 23.53 -5.74
C TYR A 291 -7.53 22.82 -4.67
N TYR A 292 -6.94 21.89 -3.92
CA TYR A 292 -7.61 21.15 -2.86
C TYR A 292 -8.01 22.04 -1.70
N ARG A 293 -7.17 23.01 -1.32
CA ARG A 293 -7.55 24.04 -0.34
C ARG A 293 -8.82 24.77 -0.75
N HIS A 294 -8.87 25.23 -2.00
CA HIS A 294 -10.05 25.92 -2.52
C HIS A 294 -11.30 25.01 -2.51
N ARG A 295 -11.15 23.74 -2.90
CA ARG A 295 -12.29 22.82 -3.05
C ARG A 295 -12.82 22.28 -1.72
N PHE A 296 -11.92 21.98 -0.79
CA PHE A 296 -12.19 21.15 0.39
C PHE A 296 -11.88 21.83 1.72
N GLY A 297 -11.10 22.90 1.70
CA GLY A 297 -10.68 23.65 2.87
C GLY A 297 -11.32 25.04 2.97
N ASP A 298 -10.62 25.89 3.70
CA ASP A 298 -10.86 27.31 3.95
C ASP A 298 -9.54 28.11 3.96
N ALA A 299 -9.59 29.37 4.39
CA ALA A 299 -8.41 30.23 4.46
C ALA A 299 -7.41 29.80 5.55
N ASP A 300 -7.82 29.01 6.53
CA ASP A 300 -6.97 28.56 7.64
C ASP A 300 -6.43 27.15 7.44
N THR A 301 -6.94 26.41 6.45
CA THR A 301 -6.45 25.08 6.07
C THR A 301 -4.94 25.10 5.82
N LYS A 302 -4.22 24.26 6.59
CA LYS A 302 -2.79 24.03 6.40
C LYS A 302 -2.55 23.07 5.25
N LEU A 303 -1.48 23.32 4.51
CA LEU A 303 -1.07 22.54 3.35
C LEU A 303 0.29 21.92 3.64
N ILE A 304 0.39 20.62 3.42
CA ILE A 304 1.59 19.86 3.71
C ILE A 304 1.94 19.01 2.49
N LEU A 305 3.13 19.24 1.94
CA LEU A 305 3.75 18.35 0.97
C LEU A 305 4.57 17.30 1.72
N VAL A 306 4.44 16.04 1.34
CA VAL A 306 5.11 14.92 1.99
C VAL A 306 5.99 14.19 0.99
N LEU A 307 7.27 14.07 1.32
CA LEU A 307 8.32 13.51 0.47
C LEU A 307 9.02 12.34 1.19
N PRO A 308 9.69 11.42 0.47
CA PRO A 308 10.53 10.40 1.09
C PRO A 308 11.70 11.02 1.86
N ALA A 309 12.09 10.42 3.00
CA ALA A 309 13.23 10.86 3.81
C ALA A 309 14.54 10.95 3.01
N SER A 310 14.73 10.06 2.03
CA SER A 310 15.88 10.06 1.13
C SER A 310 16.06 11.33 0.29
N THR A 311 15.03 12.18 0.21
CA THR A 311 15.05 13.43 -0.56
C THR A 311 15.44 14.64 0.29
N ALA A 312 15.53 14.50 1.61
CA ALA A 312 15.71 15.62 2.53
C ALA A 312 17.06 16.35 2.35
N SER A 313 18.14 15.63 2.06
CA SER A 313 19.49 16.22 1.90
C SER A 313 19.62 17.11 0.67
N ASP A 314 18.84 16.81 -0.37
CA ASP A 314 18.99 17.40 -1.70
C ASP A 314 17.82 18.35 -2.04
N PHE A 315 16.88 18.55 -1.11
CA PHE A 315 15.73 19.41 -1.28
C PHE A 315 16.08 20.88 -1.05
N ALA A 316 16.21 21.65 -2.13
CA ALA A 316 16.61 23.05 -2.08
C ALA A 316 15.41 24.02 -2.10
N GLU A 317 14.21 23.53 -2.37
CA GLU A 317 13.01 24.34 -2.61
C GLU A 317 12.20 24.66 -1.35
N ALA A 318 12.72 24.38 -0.15
CA ALA A 318 12.02 24.58 1.12
C ALA A 318 11.50 26.01 1.29
N ASP A 319 12.30 27.02 0.94
CA ASP A 319 11.91 28.42 1.03
C ASP A 319 10.74 28.78 0.11
N PHE A 320 10.68 28.19 -1.08
CA PHE A 320 9.59 28.41 -2.04
C PHE A 320 8.25 27.92 -1.47
N PHE A 321 8.21 26.69 -0.95
CA PHE A 321 7.00 26.14 -0.34
C PHE A 321 6.60 26.90 0.93
N LYS A 322 7.59 27.28 1.76
CA LYS A 322 7.37 28.08 2.97
C LYS A 322 6.72 29.44 2.65
N GLN A 323 7.20 30.14 1.61
CA GLN A 323 6.59 31.40 1.15
C GLN A 323 5.14 31.23 0.68
N ALA A 324 4.80 30.06 0.15
CA ALA A 324 3.44 29.71 -0.24
C ALA A 324 2.57 29.18 0.91
N ASN A 325 3.08 29.20 2.15
CA ASN A 325 2.43 28.64 3.33
C ASN A 325 2.11 27.14 3.17
N ILE A 326 3.00 26.43 2.48
CA ILE A 326 3.01 24.97 2.35
C ILE A 326 4.19 24.47 3.17
N GLN A 327 3.93 23.61 4.15
CA GLN A 327 5.00 22.94 4.89
C GLN A 327 5.45 21.69 4.13
N VAL A 328 6.72 21.32 4.30
CA VAL A 328 7.28 20.12 3.69
C VAL A 328 7.68 19.16 4.80
N LEU A 329 7.19 17.93 4.74
CA LEU A 329 7.58 16.83 5.61
C LEU A 329 8.29 15.76 4.81
N PHE A 330 9.28 15.16 5.43
CA PHE A 330 10.03 14.03 4.93
C PHE A 330 9.71 12.81 5.79
N GLY A 331 9.40 11.68 5.16
CA GLY A 331 8.98 10.49 5.88
C GLY A 331 9.59 9.18 5.41
N GLU A 332 9.79 8.29 6.38
CA GLU A 332 10.22 6.90 6.20
C GLU A 332 9.81 6.10 7.46
N GLY A 333 9.30 4.88 7.28
CA GLY A 333 8.98 3.97 8.40
C GLY A 333 8.05 4.57 9.47
N GLY A 334 7.04 5.34 9.06
CA GLY A 334 6.08 5.95 10.00
C GLY A 334 6.58 7.19 10.76
N LEU A 335 7.84 7.59 10.57
CA LEU A 335 8.41 8.82 11.09
C LEU A 335 8.27 9.93 10.04
N PHE A 336 7.85 11.12 10.46
CA PHE A 336 7.65 12.28 9.60
C PHE A 336 8.20 13.53 10.26
N GLN A 337 9.11 14.24 9.58
CA GLN A 337 9.77 15.43 10.11
C GLN A 337 9.97 16.51 9.04
N ASN A 338 9.99 17.78 9.43
CA ASN A 338 10.38 18.87 8.51
C ASN A 338 11.90 19.07 8.50
N SER A 339 12.38 19.99 7.65
CA SER A 339 13.81 20.35 7.54
C SER A 339 14.40 20.95 8.83
N ASP A 340 13.55 21.49 9.71
CA ASP A 340 13.95 22.06 11.00
C ASP A 340 13.99 21.00 12.12
N GLY A 341 13.73 19.72 11.78
CA GLY A 341 13.73 18.59 12.72
C GLY A 341 12.46 18.44 13.54
N GLN A 342 11.41 19.23 13.25
CA GLN A 342 10.14 19.14 13.96
C GLN A 342 9.34 17.93 13.48
N SER A 343 8.75 17.18 14.40
CA SER A 343 7.90 16.03 14.07
C SER A 343 6.54 16.47 13.51
N LEU A 344 5.84 15.54 12.84
CA LEU A 344 4.46 15.75 12.40
C LEU A 344 3.55 16.18 13.55
N GLU A 345 3.73 15.61 14.74
CA GLU A 345 2.97 15.96 15.94
C GLU A 345 3.21 17.41 16.37
N GLU A 346 4.46 17.86 16.37
CA GLU A 346 4.81 19.24 16.72
C GLU A 346 4.27 20.22 15.68
N VAL A 347 4.35 19.86 14.40
CA VAL A 347 3.79 20.64 13.29
C VAL A 347 2.27 20.77 13.39
N LEU A 348 1.59 19.71 13.84
CA LEU A 348 0.14 19.66 13.99
C LEU A 348 -0.38 20.13 15.35
N GLY A 349 0.48 20.42 16.32
CA GLY A 349 0.09 20.66 17.71
C GLY A 349 -0.82 21.88 17.97
N GLY A 350 -1.02 22.75 16.98
CA GLY A 350 -2.02 23.84 17.04
C GLY A 350 -3.39 23.47 16.44
N ILE A 351 -3.55 22.23 15.97
CA ILE A 351 -4.71 21.72 15.23
C ILE A 351 -5.30 20.48 15.91
N LEU A 352 -4.42 19.58 16.35
CA LEU A 352 -4.73 18.49 17.28
C LEU A 352 -5.01 19.06 18.66
#